data_AF-A0A7W5NK70-F1
#
_entry.id   AF-A0A7W5NK70-F1
#
_cell.length_a   1.000
_cell.length_b   1.000
_cell.length_c   1.000
_cell.angle_alpha   90.00
_cell.angle_beta   90.00
_cell.angle_gamma   90.00
#
_symmetry.space_group_name_H-M   'P 1'
#
loop_
_entity.id
_entity.type
_entity.pdbx_description
1 polymer ?
#
loop_
_entity_poly.entity_id
_entity_poly.type
_entity_poly.pdbx_seq_one_letter_code
_entity_poly.pdbx_strand_id
1 'polypeptide(L)' 'MTSVTIERIETRLVDLPTIRPHKLSVATMYGQTLMLV' A
#
# COMPACT_ATOMS: atom_id res chain seq x y z
N MET A 1 -31.67 -12.74 13.38
CA MET A 1 -30.84 -11.93 12.46
C MET A 1 -29.43 -12.49 12.53
N THR A 2 -28.85 -12.94 11.43
CA THR A 2 -27.46 -13.42 11.38
C THR A 2 -26.51 -12.23 11.35
N SER A 3 -25.50 -12.25 12.22
CA SER A 3 -24.46 -11.22 12.29
C SER A 3 -23.48 -11.40 11.13
N VAL A 4 -23.00 -10.30 10.55
CA VAL A 4 -21.90 -10.35 9.57
C VAL A 4 -20.60 -10.63 10.32
N THR A 5 -19.92 -11.70 9.94
CA THR A 5 -18.62 -12.10 10.51
C THR A 5 -17.52 -11.95 9.47
N ILE A 6 -16.35 -11.46 9.90
CA ILE A 6 -15.16 -11.45 9.05
C ILE A 6 -14.58 -12.86 9.08
N GLU A 7 -14.62 -13.56 7.95
CA GLU A 7 -14.13 -14.94 7.85
C GLU A 7 -12.63 -14.99 7.53
N ARG A 8 -12.12 -14.01 6.77
CA ARG A 8 -10.72 -13.98 6.34
C ARG A 8 -10.32 -12.58 5.87
N ILE A 9 -9.04 -12.25 6.06
CA ILE A 9 -8.41 -11.04 5.54
C ILE A 9 -7.21 -11.48 4.69
N GLU A 10 -7.03 -10.89 3.52
CA GLU A 10 -5.86 -11.09 2.67
C GLU A 10 -5.10 -9.78 2.55
N THR A 11 -3.78 -9.85 2.45
CA THR A 11 -2.96 -8.66 2.20
C THR A 11 -2.01 -8.89 1.04
N ARG A 12 -1.78 -7.85 0.24
CA ARG A 12 -0.84 -7.87 -0.89
C ARG A 12 0.09 -6.68 -0.83
N LEU A 13 1.37 -6.91 -1.05
CA LEU A 13 2.35 -5.87 -1.30
C LEU A 13 2.45 -5.64 -2.80
N VAL A 14 2.40 -4.39 -3.21
CA VAL A 14 2.50 -3.98 -4.60
C VAL A 14 3.49 -2.85 -4.73
N ASP A 15 4.50 -3.03 -5.57
CA ASP A 15 5.43 -1.96 -5.93
C ASP A 15 4.85 -1.15 -7.09
N LEU A 16 4.93 0.17 -6.98
CA LEU A 16 4.48 1.10 -8.01
C LEU A 16 5.35 2.35 -8.07
N PRO A 17 5.38 3.04 -9.22
CA PRO A 17 5.96 4.38 -9.27
C PRO A 17 5.15 5.34 -8.40
N THR A 18 5.83 6.34 -7.83
CA THR A 18 5.16 7.52 -7.28
C THR A 18 4.59 8.36 -8.44
N ILE A 19 3.44 9.02 -8.25
CA ILE A 19 2.83 9.90 -9.27
C ILE A 19 3.81 11.01 -9.74
N ARG A 20 4.64 11.48 -8.81
CA ARG A 20 5.76 12.38 -9.06
C ARG A 20 6.88 12.07 -8.06
N PRO A 21 8.16 12.17 -8.45
CA PRO A 21 9.25 11.87 -7.53
C PRO A 21 9.20 12.76 -6.28
N HIS A 22 9.29 12.13 -5.10
CA HIS A 22 9.27 12.83 -3.82
C HIS A 22 10.70 13.17 -3.39
N LYS A 23 10.98 14.45 -3.11
CA LYS A 23 12.27 14.90 -2.59
C LYS A 23 12.28 14.75 -1.07
N LEU A 24 13.11 13.85 -0.57
CA LEU A 24 13.42 13.67 0.83
C LEU A 24 14.74 14.39 1.14
N SER A 25 15.08 14.55 2.42
CA SER A 25 16.28 15.30 2.84
C SER A 25 17.60 14.74 2.27
N VAL A 26 17.65 13.44 1.95
CA VAL A 26 18.87 12.75 1.50
C VAL A 26 18.73 11.99 0.18
N ALA A 27 17.50 11.87 -0.33
CA ALA A 27 17.21 11.03 -1.50
C ALA A 27 15.98 11.53 -2.26
N THR A 28 15.84 11.10 -3.51
CA THR A 28 14.59 11.25 -4.26
C THR A 28 13.92 9.89 -4.37
N MET A 29 12.68 9.76 -3.91
CA MET A 29 11.89 8.54 -3.99
C MET A 29 11.09 8.53 -5.29
N TYR A 30 11.33 7.50 -6.12
CA TYR A 30 10.70 7.33 -7.44
C TYR A 30 9.63 6.24 -7.45
N GLY A 31 9.72 5.30 -6.52
CA GLY A 31 8.77 4.20 -6.35
C GLY A 31 8.42 4.03 -4.88
N GLN A 32 7.36 3.28 -4.63
CA GLN A 32 6.84 2.98 -3.30
C GLN A 32 6.19 1.59 -3.31
N THR A 33 6.15 0.96 -2.15
CA THR A 33 5.39 -0.27 -1.93
C THR A 33 4.11 0.09 -1.18
N LEU A 34 2.95 -0.34 -1.69
CA LEU A 34 1.67 -0.24 -1.00
C LEU A 34 1.26 -1.60 -0.43
N MET A 35 0.59 -1.57 0.72
CA MET A 35 -0.09 -2.74 1.29
C MET A 35 -1.59 -2.59 1.06
N LEU A 36 -2.17 -3.51 0.31
CA LEU A 36 -3.61 -3.64 0.13
C LEU A 36 -4.12 -4.68 1.14
N VAL A 37 -5.22 -4.36 1.82
CA VAL A 37 -5.86 -5.17 2.87
C VAL A 37 -7.34 -5.32 2.54
#